data_AF-A0A822XTY9-F1
#
_entry.id   AF-A0A822XTY9-F1
#
_cell.length_a   1.000
_cell.length_b   1.000
_cell.length_c   1.000
_cell.angle_alpha   90.00
_cell.angle_beta   90.00
_cell.angle_gamma   90.00
#
_symmetry.space_group_name_H-M   'P 1'
#
loop_
_entity.id
_entity.type
_entity.pdbx_description
1 polymer ?
#
loop_
_entity_poly.entity_id
_entity_poly.type
_entity_poly.pdbx_seq_one_letter_code
_entity_poly.pdbx_strand_id
1 'polypeptide(L)'
;MSAIALSTPLVRSSYTGLKPSSPKLFPAKDSIGWRLKTVSNGSRTHCMKTWNPINNKKFEALSYLPPLSDESIAKEIEYIIRKGWIPCIEFDEE
;
A
#
# COMPACT_ATOMS: atom_id res chain seq x y z
N MET A 1 40.52 65.57 -2.35
CA MET A 1 41.22 64.33 -1.96
C MET A 1 40.14 63.28 -1.73
N SER A 2 39.85 62.48 -2.75
CA SER A 2 38.69 61.57 -2.79
C SER A 2 39.06 60.20 -2.21
N ALA A 3 38.22 59.69 -1.30
CA ALA A 3 38.35 58.36 -0.71
C ALA A 3 37.74 57.30 -1.63
N ILE A 4 38.53 56.30 -2.01
CA ILE A 4 38.10 55.15 -2.81
C ILE A 4 37.69 54.03 -1.85
N ALA A 5 36.41 53.65 -1.87
CA ALA A 5 35.91 52.48 -1.15
C ALA A 5 36.23 51.20 -1.95
N LEU A 6 37.01 50.29 -1.37
CA LEU A 6 37.29 48.97 -1.94
C LEU A 6 36.25 47.98 -1.39
N SER A 7 35.35 47.53 -2.25
CA SER A 7 34.40 46.45 -2.01
C SER A 7 35.12 45.10 -1.97
N THR A 8 35.05 44.39 -0.84
CA THR A 8 35.54 43.00 -0.72
C THR A 8 34.52 42.01 -1.28
N PRO A 9 34.88 41.10 -2.20
CA PRO A 9 33.99 40.00 -2.57
C PRO A 9 34.01 38.92 -1.47
N LEU A 10 32.81 38.60 -0.98
CA LEU A 10 32.56 37.47 -0.07
C LEU A 10 32.63 36.18 -0.89
N VAL A 11 33.72 35.42 -0.78
CA VAL A 11 33.87 34.13 -1.47
C VAL A 11 32.91 33.11 -0.84
N ARG A 12 31.79 32.86 -1.51
CA ARG A 12 30.86 31.77 -1.20
C ARG A 12 31.49 30.46 -1.69
N SER A 13 31.65 29.49 -0.78
CA SER A 13 32.07 28.13 -1.12
C SER A 13 31.02 27.48 -2.03
N SER A 14 31.41 27.15 -3.27
CA SER A 14 30.65 26.32 -4.18
C SER A 14 31.03 24.86 -3.93
N TYR A 15 30.10 24.04 -3.45
CA TYR A 15 30.29 22.60 -3.38
C TYR A 15 30.32 22.03 -4.79
N THR A 16 31.52 21.85 -5.36
CA THR A 16 31.73 21.06 -6.58
C THR A 16 31.75 19.59 -6.22
N GLY A 17 30.88 18.81 -6.88
CA GLY A 17 30.56 17.43 -6.57
C GLY A 17 31.74 16.45 -6.48
N LEU A 18 31.51 15.39 -5.70
CA LEU A 18 32.42 14.26 -5.52
C LEU A 18 32.67 13.58 -6.88
N LYS A 19 33.89 13.73 -7.42
CA LYS A 19 34.39 12.91 -8.52
C LYS A 19 34.99 11.63 -7.93
N PRO A 20 34.49 10.42 -8.27
CA PRO A 20 35.16 9.19 -7.89
C PRO A 20 36.41 8.99 -8.76
N SER A 21 37.59 9.20 -8.17
CA SER A 21 38.88 8.87 -8.78
C SER A 21 39.27 7.43 -8.45
N SER A 22 38.70 6.45 -9.17
CA SER A 22 39.24 5.09 -9.20
C SER A 22 38.72 4.33 -10.45
N PRO A 23 39.56 4.00 -11.45
CA PRO A 23 39.13 3.26 -12.63
C PRO A 23 39.21 1.74 -12.43
N LYS A 24 39.00 1.24 -11.21
CA LYS A 24 39.04 -0.20 -10.89
C LYS A 24 38.04 -0.52 -9.78
N LEU A 25 36.74 -0.57 -10.11
CA LEU A 25 35.75 -1.09 -9.17
C LEU A 25 34.70 -2.02 -9.78
N PHE A 26 34.90 -2.49 -11.02
CA PHE A 26 34.00 -3.48 -11.61
C PHE A 26 34.83 -4.56 -12.31
N PRO A 27 34.79 -5.82 -11.83
CA PRO A 27 35.38 -6.92 -12.59
C PRO A 27 34.61 -7.06 -13.92
N ALA A 28 35.38 -7.29 -14.99
CA ALA A 28 34.87 -7.53 -16.31
C ALA A 28 33.91 -8.72 -16.32
N LYS A 29 32.84 -8.53 -17.07
CA LYS A 29 31.74 -9.42 -17.41
C LYS A 29 32.14 -10.90 -17.60
N ASP A 30 31.77 -11.74 -16.63
CA ASP A 30 31.43 -13.16 -16.83
C ASP A 30 29.96 -13.39 -16.41
N SER A 31 29.04 -12.76 -17.13
CA SER A 31 27.61 -12.72 -16.82
C SER A 31 26.83 -13.99 -17.22
N ILE A 32 27.41 -15.18 -17.05
CA ILE A 32 26.76 -16.45 -17.42
C ILE A 32 26.30 -17.23 -16.17
N GLY A 33 26.98 -17.07 -15.03
CA GLY A 33 26.64 -17.79 -13.79
C GLY A 33 25.39 -17.26 -13.08
N TRP A 34 25.10 -15.96 -13.16
CA TRP A 34 23.94 -15.36 -12.47
C TRP A 34 22.60 -15.75 -13.12
N ARG A 35 22.58 -16.01 -14.42
CA ARG A 35 21.34 -16.33 -15.16
C ARG A 35 20.74 -17.69 -14.78
N LEU A 36 21.54 -18.60 -14.22
CA LEU A 36 21.12 -19.95 -13.83
C LEU A 36 20.50 -20.04 -12.44
N LYS A 37 20.59 -18.99 -11.60
CA LYS A 37 19.98 -18.95 -10.26
C LYS A 37 18.74 -18.05 -10.20
N THR A 38 18.08 -17.82 -11.33
CA THR A 38 16.80 -17.13 -11.33
C THR A 38 15.73 -18.13 -10.92
N VAL A 39 15.35 -18.12 -9.64
CA VAL A 39 14.23 -18.94 -9.18
C VAL A 39 12.98 -18.42 -9.91
N SER A 40 12.41 -19.22 -10.81
CA SER A 40 11.33 -18.80 -11.73
C SER A 40 9.98 -18.57 -11.03
N ASN A 41 9.92 -18.75 -9.72
CA ASN A 41 8.73 -18.59 -8.90
C ASN A 41 8.61 -17.21 -8.22
N GLY A 42 9.54 -16.28 -8.45
CA GLY A 42 9.43 -14.90 -7.96
C GLY A 42 8.20 -14.14 -8.44
N SER A 43 7.54 -14.58 -9.52
CA SER A 43 6.27 -14.04 -10.02
C SER A 43 5.02 -14.66 -9.37
N ARG A 44 5.18 -15.71 -8.55
CA ARG A 44 4.09 -16.44 -7.87
C ARG A 44 3.95 -16.04 -6.40
N THR A 45 4.59 -14.97 -5.97
CA THR A 45 4.41 -14.45 -4.62
C THR A 45 3.04 -13.78 -4.54
N HIS A 46 2.09 -14.38 -3.82
CA HIS A 46 0.86 -13.71 -3.46
C HIS A 46 1.19 -12.53 -2.54
N CYS A 47 0.97 -11.30 -3.00
CA CYS A 47 1.13 -10.10 -2.18
C CYS A 47 0.14 -10.08 -1.02
N MET A 48 0.47 -9.37 0.05
CA MET A 48 -0.49 -9.06 1.13
C MET A 48 -1.69 -8.31 0.54
N LYS A 49 -2.90 -8.77 0.87
CA LYS A 49 -4.14 -8.10 0.46
C LYS A 49 -4.39 -6.88 1.34
N THR A 50 -4.87 -5.80 0.73
CA THR A 50 -5.31 -4.59 1.44
C THR A 50 -6.84 -4.56 1.44
N TRP A 51 -7.45 -4.12 2.54
CA TRP A 51 -8.90 -3.93 2.62
C TRP A 51 -9.33 -2.77 1.71
N ASN A 52 -10.42 -2.95 0.96
CA ASN A 52 -10.94 -1.89 0.08
C ASN A 52 -11.73 -0.86 0.91
N PRO A 53 -11.29 0.42 0.97
CA PRO A 53 -12.01 1.45 1.71
C PRO A 53 -13.11 2.14 0.89
N ILE A 54 -13.13 1.96 -0.43
CA ILE A 54 -14.03 2.68 -1.34
C ILE A 54 -15.27 1.84 -1.60
N ASN A 55 -16.46 2.43 -1.41
CA ASN A 55 -17.77 1.80 -1.67
C ASN A 55 -17.98 0.45 -0.98
N ASN A 56 -17.41 0.29 0.22
CA ASN A 56 -17.48 -0.95 1.00
C ASN A 56 -18.23 -0.71 2.33
N LYS A 57 -19.40 -0.05 2.24
CA LYS A 57 -20.28 0.18 3.39
C LYS A 57 -20.81 -1.17 3.94
N LYS A 58 -21.09 -1.19 5.24
CA LYS A 58 -21.55 -2.37 5.99
C LYS A 58 -22.71 -1.97 6.88
N PHE A 59 -23.62 -2.90 7.11
CA PHE A 59 -24.88 -2.70 7.85
C PHE A 59 -24.86 -3.56 9.12
N GLU A 60 -23.91 -3.27 10.00
CA GLU A 60 -23.77 -3.94 11.30
C GLU A 60 -23.69 -5.48 11.21
N ALA A 61 -24.38 -6.19 12.10
CA ALA A 61 -24.34 -7.64 12.21
C ALA A 61 -24.69 -8.34 10.88
N LEU A 62 -23.99 -9.45 10.58
CA LEU A 62 -24.14 -10.26 9.36
C LEU A 62 -23.65 -9.62 8.05
N SER A 63 -23.48 -8.29 7.97
CA SER A 63 -23.12 -7.59 6.72
C SER A 63 -21.70 -7.83 6.17
N TYR A 64 -20.83 -8.48 6.95
CA TYR A 64 -19.49 -8.91 6.51
C TYR A 64 -19.48 -10.32 5.90
N LEU A 65 -20.58 -11.06 6.01
CA LEU A 65 -20.74 -12.38 5.42
C LEU A 65 -21.14 -12.27 3.94
N PRO A 66 -21.07 -13.36 3.16
CA PRO A 66 -21.75 -13.43 1.88
C PRO A 66 -23.25 -13.11 2.01
N PRO A 67 -23.91 -12.60 0.96
CA PRO A 67 -25.35 -12.39 0.97
C PRO A 67 -26.10 -13.63 1.42
N LEU A 68 -26.99 -13.45 2.39
CA LEU A 68 -27.74 -14.57 2.97
C LEU A 68 -28.74 -15.10 1.94
N SER A 69 -28.83 -16.43 1.85
CA SER A 69 -29.91 -17.09 1.13
C SER A 69 -31.22 -17.00 1.91
N ASP A 70 -32.36 -17.16 1.23
CA ASP A 70 -33.68 -17.20 1.87
C ASP A 70 -33.76 -18.24 3.00
N GLU A 71 -33.13 -19.41 2.82
CA GLU A 71 -33.02 -20.43 3.85
C GLU A 71 -32.24 -19.98 5.08
N SER A 72 -31.19 -19.17 4.89
CA SER A 72 -30.38 -18.64 5.99
C SER A 72 -31.13 -17.53 6.74
N ILE A 73 -31.84 -16.67 6.01
CA ILE A 73 -32.71 -15.64 6.58
C ILE A 73 -33.82 -16.30 7.42
N ALA A 74 -34.44 -17.38 6.90
CA ALA A 74 -35.48 -18.11 7.64
C ALA A 74 -34.96 -18.68 8.97
N LYS A 75 -33.72 -19.19 9.01
CA LYS A 75 -33.08 -19.68 10.25
C LYS A 75 -32.83 -18.56 11.26
N GLU A 76 -32.48 -17.36 10.81
CA GLU A 76 -32.30 -16.22 11.71
C GLU A 76 -33.64 -15.77 12.31
N ILE A 77 -34.70 -15.75 11.49
CA ILE A 77 -36.07 -15.49 11.96
C ILE A 77 -36.51 -16.56 12.97
N GLU A 78 -36.25 -17.84 12.69
CA GLU A 78 -36.53 -18.94 13.62
C GLU A 78 -35.77 -18.77 14.95
N TYR A 79 -34.51 -18.33 14.89
CA TYR A 79 -33.72 -18.04 16.09
C TYR A 79 -34.40 -16.95 16.95
N ILE A 80 -34.85 -15.85 16.35
CA ILE A 80 -35.57 -14.75 17.03
C ILE A 80 -36.85 -15.27 17.68
N ILE A 81 -37.66 -16.03 16.93
CA ILE A 81 -38.92 -16.59 17.43
C ILE A 81 -38.67 -17.56 18.60
N ARG A 82 -37.65 -18.42 18.51
CA ARG A 82 -37.28 -19.37 19.57
C ARG A 82 -36.81 -18.68 20.84
N LYS A 83 -36.26 -17.48 20.73
CA LYS A 83 -35.90 -16.62 21.89
C LYS A 83 -37.10 -15.90 22.50
N GLY A 84 -38.28 -15.99 21.88
CA GLY A 84 -39.48 -15.27 22.30
C GLY A 84 -39.44 -13.78 21.97
N TRP A 85 -38.59 -13.37 21.03
CA TRP A 85 -38.49 -11.99 20.57
C TRP A 85 -39.47 -11.73 19.43
N ILE A 86 -39.94 -10.49 19.31
CA ILE A 86 -40.87 -10.07 18.25
C ILE A 86 -40.06 -9.46 17.10
N PRO A 87 -40.06 -10.07 15.90
CA PRO A 87 -39.34 -9.52 14.76
C PRO A 87 -40.00 -8.23 14.23
N CYS A 88 -39.20 -7.35 13.65
CA CYS A 88 -39.63 -6.09 13.01
C CYS A 88 -38.91 -5.92 11.66
N ILE A 89 -39.56 -5.25 10.72
CA ILE A 89 -38.97 -4.88 9.41
C ILE A 89 -38.90 -3.37 9.33
N GLU A 90 -37.72 -2.86 8.98
CA GLU A 90 -37.42 -1.44 8.81
C GLU A 90 -36.72 -1.25 7.45
N PHE A 91 -36.91 -0.09 6.82
CA PHE A 91 -36.29 0.26 5.53
C PHE A 91 -35.98 1.76 5.45
N ASP A 92 -34.99 2.11 4.62
CA ASP A 92 -34.57 3.48 4.34
C ASP A 92 -34.28 3.62 2.82
N GLU A 93 -34.29 4.84 2.29
CA GLU A 93 -34.10 5.12 0.86
C GLU A 93 -32.62 5.19 0.42
N GLU A 94 -31.68 5.33 1.35
CA GLU A 94 -30.21 5.42 1.09
C GLU A 94 -29.50 4.08 0.86
#